data_AF-A0A930DDZ4-F1
#
_entry.id   AF-A0A930DDZ4-F1
#
_cell.length_a   1.000
_cell.length_b   1.000
_cell.length_c   1.000
_cell.angle_alpha   90.00
_cell.angle_beta   90.00
_cell.angle_gamma   90.00
#
_symmetry.space_group_name_H-M   'P 1'
#
loop_
_entity.id
_entity.type
_entity.pdbx_description
1 polymer ?
#
loop_
_entity_poly.entity_id
_entity_poly.type
_entity_poly.pdbx_seq_one_letter_code
_entity_poly.pdbx_strand_id
1 'polypeptide(L)'
;FLTCDDSEMVKKVLLIESDMDIAAMVAFGYGKKEKETTKLDIHSPSNVSISNKSGHIAPKIAVTALAFDSDFDTPYNFDDEYADPVIADALYAASLSPSFLNHQNYRFVINGTHVYLFNQFDEVVTKNDNLLGLGAAMLNFHMILSSKYSGIGNWSLDVSNIKHDFKNPSDYILVAVLDI
;
A
#
# COMPACT_ATOMS: atom_id res chain seq x y z
N PHE A 1 -7.89 -2.77 8.58
CA PHE A 1 -8.95 -1.92 9.13
C PHE A 1 -10.28 -2.42 8.58
N LEU A 2 -11.36 -2.27 9.34
CA LEU A 2 -12.72 -2.42 8.84
C LEU A 2 -13.27 -1.02 8.60
N THR A 3 -13.95 -0.86 7.49
CA THR A 3 -14.58 0.39 7.09
C THR A 3 -15.98 0.39 7.71
N CYS A 4 -16.42 1.55 8.20
CA CYS A 4 -17.60 1.67 9.04
C CYS A 4 -18.72 2.35 8.28
N ASP A 5 -19.71 1.56 7.84
CA ASP A 5 -20.84 2.10 7.09
C ASP A 5 -21.90 2.78 7.98
N ASP A 6 -21.85 2.56 9.30
CA ASP A 6 -22.78 3.15 10.28
C ASP A 6 -22.03 3.74 11.49
N SER A 7 -21.50 4.96 11.28
CA SER A 7 -20.77 5.74 12.28
C SER A 7 -21.58 5.97 13.56
N GLU A 8 -22.87 6.27 13.43
CA GLU A 8 -23.76 6.55 14.57
C GLU A 8 -24.01 5.30 15.43
N MET A 9 -24.25 4.15 14.81
CA MET A 9 -24.40 2.89 15.53
C MET A 9 -23.14 2.54 16.30
N VAL A 10 -21.96 2.67 15.68
CA VAL A 10 -20.69 2.36 16.35
C VAL A 10 -20.41 3.34 17.49
N LYS A 11 -20.61 4.64 17.30
CA LYS A 11 -20.46 5.63 18.38
C LYS A 11 -21.37 5.30 19.56
N LYS A 12 -22.63 4.94 19.30
CA LYS A 12 -23.59 4.54 20.34
C LYS A 12 -23.16 3.28 21.10
N VAL A 13 -22.72 2.23 20.38
CA VAL A 13 -22.33 0.95 21.01
C VAL A 13 -21.03 1.09 21.80
N LEU A 14 -20.08 1.89 21.32
CA LEU A 14 -18.78 2.09 21.97
C LEU A 14 -18.77 3.27 22.96
N LEU A 15 -19.91 3.94 23.16
CA LEU A 15 -20.06 5.10 24.05
C LEU A 15 -19.08 6.24 23.70
N ILE A 16 -18.92 6.52 22.40
CA ILE A 16 -18.07 7.59 21.90
C ILE A 16 -18.94 8.84 21.72
N GLU A 17 -18.65 9.90 22.48
CA GLU A 17 -19.29 11.22 22.34
C GLU A 17 -18.42 12.11 21.44
N SER A 18 -18.74 12.16 20.14
CA SER A 18 -18.09 13.04 19.16
C SER A 18 -19.03 13.38 18.01
N ASP A 19 -18.92 14.61 17.52
CA ASP A 19 -19.55 15.13 16.31
C ASP A 19 -18.84 14.68 15.02
N MET A 20 -17.69 14.03 15.12
CA MET A 20 -16.93 13.52 13.99
C MET A 20 -17.49 12.18 13.48
N ASP A 21 -17.18 11.87 12.22
CA ASP A 21 -17.43 10.57 11.60
C ASP A 21 -16.29 9.59 11.84
N ILE A 22 -16.65 8.33 12.06
CA ILE A 22 -15.68 7.25 12.19
C ILE A 22 -15.07 6.94 10.83
N ALA A 23 -13.81 7.31 10.65
CA ALA A 23 -13.07 7.01 9.42
C ALA A 23 -12.65 5.53 9.32
N ALA A 24 -12.22 4.92 10.42
CA ALA A 24 -11.76 3.53 10.42
C ALA A 24 -11.89 2.89 11.79
N MET A 25 -12.06 1.56 11.82
CA MET A 25 -11.97 0.76 13.04
C MET A 25 -10.83 -0.25 12.94
N VAL A 26 -10.02 -0.32 14.00
CA VAL A 26 -8.92 -1.27 14.14
C VAL A 26 -9.18 -2.15 15.35
N ALA A 27 -9.58 -3.40 15.09
CA ALA A 27 -9.68 -4.41 16.14
C ALA A 27 -8.30 -5.07 16.35
N PHE A 28 -7.89 -5.20 17.61
CA PHE A 28 -6.65 -5.88 18.00
C PHE A 28 -6.92 -6.81 19.19
N GLY A 29 -6.16 -7.90 19.28
CA GLY A 29 -6.33 -8.91 20.31
C GLY A 29 -5.49 -10.16 20.02
N TYR A 30 -5.60 -11.18 20.86
CA TYR A 30 -4.90 -12.44 20.64
C TYR A 30 -5.51 -13.22 19.48
N GLY A 31 -4.74 -13.40 18.41
CA GLY A 31 -5.13 -14.25 17.29
C GLY A 31 -5.25 -15.71 17.71
N LYS A 32 -6.29 -16.41 17.23
CA LYS A 32 -6.30 -17.87 17.30
C LYS A 32 -5.19 -18.39 16.40
N LYS A 33 -4.39 -19.34 16.87
CA LYS A 33 -3.31 -19.95 16.08
C LYS A 33 -3.90 -20.51 14.79
N GLU A 34 -3.46 -19.99 13.66
CA GLU A 34 -3.93 -20.43 12.35
C GLU A 34 -3.46 -21.86 12.07
N LYS A 35 -4.33 -22.67 11.45
CA LYS A 35 -3.97 -24.02 11.02
C LYS A 35 -3.12 -23.92 9.75
N GLU A 36 -2.07 -24.74 9.65
CA GLU A 36 -1.37 -24.91 8.38
C GLU A 36 -2.36 -25.43 7.33
N THR A 37 -2.44 -24.76 6.18
CA THR A 37 -3.33 -25.16 5.10
C THR A 37 -2.50 -25.33 3.83
N THR A 38 -2.67 -26.48 3.18
CA THR A 38 -2.12 -26.74 1.86
C THR A 38 -2.92 -25.94 0.85
N LYS A 39 -2.29 -24.98 0.17
CA LYS A 39 -2.91 -24.23 -0.93
C LYS A 39 -2.67 -24.97 -2.23
N LEU A 40 -3.74 -25.22 -2.97
CA LEU A 40 -3.73 -25.87 -4.27
C LEU A 40 -4.11 -24.83 -5.32
N ASP A 41 -3.13 -24.39 -6.10
CA ASP A 41 -3.30 -23.42 -7.18
C ASP A 41 -3.51 -24.17 -8.50
N ILE A 42 -4.70 -24.05 -9.09
CA ILE A 42 -5.06 -24.68 -10.37
C ILE A 42 -5.07 -23.62 -11.45
N HIS A 43 -4.03 -23.60 -12.29
CA HIS A 43 -4.02 -22.78 -13.52
C HIS A 43 -4.75 -23.51 -14.66
N SER A 44 -4.65 -24.85 -14.71
CA SER A 44 -5.41 -25.73 -15.60
C SER A 44 -5.38 -27.17 -15.07
N PRO A 45 -6.19 -28.13 -15.61
CA PRO A 45 -6.14 -29.53 -15.17
C PRO A 45 -4.77 -30.21 -15.28
N SER A 46 -3.87 -29.66 -16.12
CA SER A 46 -2.49 -30.13 -16.29
C SER A 46 -1.45 -29.21 -15.64
N ASN A 47 -1.86 -28.07 -15.06
CA ASN A 47 -0.99 -27.12 -14.40
C ASN A 47 -1.54 -26.81 -12.99
N VAL A 48 -1.24 -27.71 -12.07
CA VAL A 48 -1.59 -27.63 -10.66
C VAL A 48 -0.30 -27.49 -9.86
N SER A 49 -0.19 -26.43 -9.06
CA SER A 49 0.90 -26.25 -8.11
C SER A 49 0.36 -26.38 -6.68
N ILE A 50 1.11 -27.12 -5.84
CA ILE A 50 0.79 -27.31 -4.43
C ILE A 50 1.85 -26.56 -3.62
N SER A 51 1.42 -25.58 -2.83
CA SER A 51 2.31 -24.87 -1.92
C SER A 51 1.80 -24.97 -0.49
N ASN A 52 2.72 -25.23 0.43
CA ASN A 52 2.43 -25.12 1.87
C ASN A 52 2.64 -23.66 2.25
N LYS A 53 1.56 -22.96 2.60
CA LYS A 53 1.64 -21.64 3.23
C LYS A 53 1.33 -21.80 4.71
N SER A 54 2.33 -21.56 5.56
CA SER A 54 2.13 -21.33 6.97
C SER A 54 1.72 -19.87 7.18
N GLY A 55 0.60 -19.65 7.89
CA GLY A 55 -0.05 -18.35 7.96
C GLY A 55 -0.80 -18.01 6.67
N HIS A 56 -2.07 -17.66 6.78
CA HIS A 56 -2.85 -17.18 5.64
C HIS A 56 -2.43 -15.74 5.32
N ILE A 57 -1.23 -15.56 4.75
CA ILE A 57 -0.82 -14.26 4.21
C ILE A 57 -1.59 -14.08 2.91
N ALA A 58 -2.64 -13.24 2.97
CA ALA A 58 -3.34 -12.78 1.78
C ALA A 58 -2.30 -12.33 0.73
N PRO A 59 -2.42 -12.76 -0.53
CA PRO A 59 -1.41 -12.47 -1.54
C PRO A 59 -1.24 -10.95 -1.68
N LYS A 60 -0.08 -10.42 -1.31
CA LYS A 60 0.26 -9.01 -1.46
C LYS A 60 0.83 -8.76 -2.86
N ILE A 61 0.69 -7.54 -3.36
CA ILE A 61 1.35 -7.08 -4.57
C ILE A 61 2.85 -7.36 -4.46
N ALA A 62 3.42 -7.91 -5.53
CA ALA A 62 4.87 -8.08 -5.60
C ALA A 62 5.53 -6.71 -5.65
N VAL A 63 6.62 -6.53 -4.91
CA VAL A 63 7.37 -5.27 -4.87
C VAL A 63 7.88 -4.86 -6.26
N THR A 64 8.23 -5.83 -7.11
CA THR A 64 8.60 -5.62 -8.51
C THR A 64 7.46 -5.10 -9.40
N ALA A 65 6.21 -5.28 -8.99
CA ALA A 65 5.03 -4.73 -9.67
C ALA A 65 4.53 -3.44 -9.01
N LEU A 66 5.12 -3.05 -7.88
CA LEU A 66 4.73 -1.90 -7.07
C LEU A 66 5.51 -0.63 -7.45
N ALA A 67 6.76 -0.78 -7.88
CA ALA A 67 7.69 0.33 -8.00
C ALA A 67 8.37 0.41 -9.37
N PHE A 68 8.60 1.65 -9.79
CA PHE A 68 9.25 2.03 -11.03
C PHE A 68 10.37 3.05 -10.76
N ASP A 69 11.36 3.10 -11.64
CA ASP A 69 12.44 4.08 -11.64
C ASP A 69 12.17 5.13 -12.73
N SER A 70 12.24 6.41 -12.39
CA SER A 70 12.03 7.58 -13.27
C SER A 70 10.61 7.72 -13.87
N ASP A 71 10.04 6.67 -14.47
CA ASP A 71 8.72 6.63 -15.13
C ASP A 71 8.10 5.21 -15.09
N PHE A 72 6.82 5.08 -15.46
CA PHE A 72 6.08 3.79 -15.44
C PHE A 72 6.58 2.75 -16.46
N ASP A 73 7.43 3.12 -17.43
CA ASP A 73 7.97 2.18 -18.41
C ASP A 73 9.19 1.43 -17.88
N THR A 74 9.74 1.87 -16.74
CA THR A 74 11.03 1.41 -16.24
C THR A 74 10.83 0.77 -14.86
N PRO A 75 10.67 -0.57 -14.77
CA PRO A 75 10.53 -1.25 -13.49
C PRO A 75 11.72 -0.97 -12.57
N TYR A 76 11.45 -0.76 -11.28
CA TYR A 76 12.52 -0.53 -10.31
C TYR A 76 13.39 -1.79 -10.18
N ASN A 77 14.71 -1.63 -10.27
CA ASN A 77 15.64 -2.73 -10.11
C ASN A 77 15.90 -2.97 -8.62
N PHE A 78 15.53 -4.16 -8.13
CA PHE A 78 15.71 -4.59 -6.74
C PHE A 78 16.99 -5.40 -6.51
N ASP A 79 17.88 -5.47 -7.50
CA ASP A 79 19.20 -6.06 -7.33
C ASP A 79 20.04 -5.19 -6.37
N ASP A 80 20.61 -5.82 -5.35
CA ASP A 80 21.39 -5.19 -4.27
C ASP A 80 22.59 -4.37 -4.79
N GLU A 81 23.07 -4.64 -6.02
CA GLU A 81 24.15 -3.86 -6.64
C GLU A 81 23.69 -2.48 -7.16
N TYR A 82 22.39 -2.30 -7.38
CA TYR A 82 21.81 -1.11 -8.01
C TYR A 82 20.81 -0.37 -7.11
N ALA A 83 20.07 -1.11 -6.28
CA ALA A 83 19.05 -0.55 -5.41
C ALA A 83 19.67 0.08 -4.16
N ASP A 84 19.17 1.25 -3.75
CA ASP A 84 19.38 1.65 -2.36
C ASP A 84 18.61 0.67 -1.44
N PRO A 85 19.28 -0.03 -0.51
CA PRO A 85 18.65 -1.05 0.33
C PRO A 85 17.56 -0.47 1.24
N VAL A 86 17.68 0.79 1.65
CA VAL A 86 16.65 1.46 2.47
C VAL A 86 15.40 1.73 1.65
N ILE A 87 15.56 2.17 0.40
CA ILE A 87 14.42 2.37 -0.51
C ILE A 87 13.75 1.03 -0.83
N ALA A 88 14.54 -0.01 -1.09
CA ALA A 88 14.02 -1.36 -1.32
C ALA A 88 13.22 -1.88 -0.11
N ASP A 89 13.74 -1.73 1.11
CA ASP A 89 13.04 -2.11 2.35
C ASP A 89 11.77 -1.28 2.57
N ALA A 90 11.80 0.02 2.26
CA ALA A 90 10.64 0.90 2.40
C ALA A 90 9.52 0.53 1.40
N LEU A 91 9.87 0.20 0.15
CA LEU A 91 8.93 -0.32 -0.85
C LEU A 91 8.38 -1.67 -0.44
N TYR A 92 9.21 -2.54 0.13
CA TYR A 92 8.76 -3.82 0.69
C TYR A 92 7.74 -3.60 1.81
N ALA A 93 8.01 -2.72 2.77
CA ALA A 93 7.04 -2.38 3.82
C ALA A 93 5.74 -1.80 3.27
N ALA A 94 5.81 -0.94 2.25
CA ALA A 94 4.64 -0.39 1.57
C ALA A 94 3.80 -1.49 0.89
N SER A 95 4.43 -2.50 0.30
CA SER A 95 3.73 -3.66 -0.31
C SER A 95 2.94 -4.49 0.70
N LEU A 96 3.36 -4.49 1.96
CA LEU A 96 2.69 -5.23 3.04
C LEU A 96 1.51 -4.49 3.67
N SER A 97 1.27 -3.24 3.26
CA SER A 97 0.27 -2.38 3.88
C SER A 97 -1.15 -2.96 3.78
N PRO A 98 -1.98 -2.74 4.81
CA PRO A 98 -3.40 -3.07 4.72
C PRO A 98 -4.06 -2.16 3.68
N SER A 99 -4.96 -2.75 2.88
CA SER A 99 -5.85 -2.01 1.98
C SER A 99 -7.21 -2.73 1.96
N PHE A 100 -8.27 -1.98 1.70
CA PHE A 100 -9.61 -2.55 1.60
C PHE A 100 -9.65 -3.59 0.47
N LEU A 101 -10.25 -4.75 0.74
CA LEU A 101 -10.25 -5.93 -0.13
C LEU A 101 -8.87 -6.36 -0.65
N ASN A 102 -7.80 -5.92 0.00
CA ASN A 102 -6.43 -6.13 -0.44
C ASN A 102 -6.18 -5.65 -1.89
N HIS A 103 -6.82 -4.53 -2.29
CA HIS A 103 -6.83 -4.09 -3.69
C HIS A 103 -5.50 -3.45 -4.16
N GLN A 104 -4.79 -2.74 -3.26
CA GLN A 104 -3.42 -2.24 -3.48
C GLN A 104 -3.19 -1.50 -4.82
N ASN A 105 -4.04 -0.49 -5.08
CA ASN A 105 -4.09 0.28 -6.32
C ASN A 105 -2.98 1.33 -6.48
N TYR A 106 -1.99 1.32 -5.60
CA TYR A 106 -0.95 2.33 -5.55
C TYR A 106 0.33 1.86 -6.22
N ARG A 107 1.06 2.78 -6.85
CA ARG A 107 2.38 2.55 -7.46
C ARG A 107 3.35 3.64 -7.05
N PHE A 108 4.61 3.28 -6.91
CA PHE A 108 5.69 4.21 -6.58
C PHE A 108 6.53 4.47 -7.81
N VAL A 109 6.91 5.73 -8.04
CA VAL A 109 7.97 6.09 -8.99
C VAL A 109 9.08 6.77 -8.21
N ILE A 110 10.29 6.23 -8.30
CA ILE A 110 11.50 6.75 -7.67
C ILE A 110 12.28 7.51 -8.71
N ASN A 111 12.52 8.81 -8.54
CA ASN A 111 13.31 9.61 -9.48
C ASN A 111 14.31 10.46 -8.69
N GLY A 112 15.55 9.97 -8.58
CA GLY A 112 16.58 10.58 -7.75
C GLY A 112 16.14 10.67 -6.28
N THR A 113 16.08 11.90 -5.75
CA THR A 113 15.68 12.18 -4.37
C THR A 113 14.17 12.39 -4.20
N HIS A 114 13.37 12.09 -5.22
CA HIS A 114 11.93 12.31 -5.20
C HIS A 114 11.19 10.98 -5.36
N VAL A 115 10.23 10.74 -4.47
CA VAL A 115 9.35 9.58 -4.51
C VAL A 115 7.94 10.04 -4.79
N TYR A 116 7.36 9.52 -5.86
CA TYR A 116 6.01 9.87 -6.30
C TYR A 116 5.08 8.69 -6.07
N LEU A 117 3.93 8.96 -5.45
CA LEU A 117 2.89 7.98 -5.22
C LEU A 117 1.74 8.20 -6.20
N PHE A 118 1.46 7.17 -6.98
CA PHE A 118 0.33 7.12 -7.88
C PHE A 118 -0.74 6.22 -7.31
N ASN A 119 -1.99 6.49 -7.69
CA ASN A 119 -3.13 5.67 -7.30
C ASN A 119 -4.12 5.53 -8.45
N GLN A 120 -4.70 4.35 -8.56
CA GLN A 120 -5.86 4.08 -9.39
C GLN A 120 -7.13 4.07 -8.54
N PHE A 121 -8.09 4.93 -8.87
CA PHE A 121 -9.43 4.88 -8.29
C PHE A 121 -10.34 4.04 -9.18
N ASP A 122 -11.14 3.17 -8.57
CA ASP A 122 -12.12 2.33 -9.25
C ASP A 122 -13.44 2.29 -8.47
N GLU A 123 -14.42 1.56 -9.01
CA GLU A 123 -15.75 1.41 -8.43
C GLU A 123 -15.84 0.29 -7.38
N VAL A 124 -14.77 -0.50 -7.20
CA VAL A 124 -14.74 -1.66 -6.28
C VAL A 124 -14.50 -1.20 -4.85
N VAL A 125 -13.68 -0.16 -4.66
CA VAL A 125 -13.29 0.37 -3.35
C VAL A 125 -13.80 1.79 -3.20
N THR A 126 -14.46 2.11 -2.08
CA THR A 126 -14.92 3.49 -1.85
C THR A 126 -13.72 4.45 -1.80
N LYS A 127 -13.95 5.71 -2.17
CA LYS A 127 -12.87 6.72 -2.16
C LYS A 127 -12.19 6.81 -0.79
N ASN A 128 -12.95 6.79 0.30
CA ASN A 128 -12.40 6.88 1.66
C ASN A 128 -11.52 5.67 1.99
N ASP A 129 -11.96 4.47 1.61
CA ASP A 129 -11.23 3.22 1.89
C ASP A 129 -9.95 3.12 1.08
N ASN A 130 -9.99 3.61 -0.16
CA ASN A 130 -8.81 3.73 -1.01
C ASN A 130 -7.81 4.74 -0.40
N LEU A 131 -8.27 5.91 0.04
CA LEU A 131 -7.43 6.91 0.72
C LEU A 131 -6.82 6.39 2.04
N LEU A 132 -7.56 5.59 2.81
CA LEU A 132 -7.03 4.91 4.00
C LEU A 132 -5.93 3.90 3.64
N GLY A 133 -6.13 3.14 2.55
CA GLY A 133 -5.12 2.22 2.02
C GLY A 133 -3.85 2.96 1.58
N LEU A 134 -4.00 4.10 0.91
CA LEU A 134 -2.88 4.98 0.54
C LEU A 134 -2.13 5.48 1.77
N GLY A 135 -2.84 6.01 2.76
CA GLY A 135 -2.24 6.49 4.01
C GLY A 135 -1.45 5.40 4.75
N ALA A 136 -1.96 4.16 4.75
CA ALA A 136 -1.23 3.02 5.32
C ALA A 136 0.07 2.71 4.55
N ALA A 137 0.03 2.75 3.22
CA ALA A 137 1.21 2.57 2.38
C ALA A 137 2.27 3.67 2.58
N MET A 138 1.82 4.92 2.62
CA MET A 138 2.66 6.09 2.90
C MET A 138 3.33 5.99 4.28
N LEU A 139 2.58 5.59 5.30
CA LEU A 139 3.09 5.42 6.67
C LEU A 139 4.14 4.30 6.73
N ASN A 140 3.83 3.11 6.19
CA ASN A 140 4.76 1.98 6.19
C ASN A 140 6.07 2.32 5.48
N PHE A 141 5.99 2.96 4.30
CA PHE A 141 7.15 3.43 3.56
C PHE A 141 7.99 4.40 4.40
N HIS A 142 7.35 5.45 4.94
CA HIS A 142 8.00 6.51 5.69
C HIS A 142 8.64 6.01 6.98
N MET A 143 8.01 5.06 7.69
CA MET A 143 8.57 4.46 8.91
C MET A 143 9.91 3.76 8.68
N ILE A 144 10.05 3.01 7.60
CA ILE A 144 11.32 2.37 7.26
C ILE A 144 12.35 3.42 6.86
N LEU A 145 11.96 4.32 5.97
CA LEU A 145 12.84 5.36 5.45
C LEU A 145 13.41 6.22 6.61
N SER A 146 12.54 6.71 7.48
CA SER A 146 12.87 7.56 8.64
C SER A 146 13.66 6.84 9.73
N SER A 147 13.65 5.50 9.75
CA SER A 147 14.50 4.72 10.66
C SER A 147 15.97 4.70 10.24
N LYS A 148 16.28 5.09 8.99
CA LYS A 148 17.62 4.99 8.39
C LYS A 148 18.17 6.34 7.95
N TYR A 149 17.35 7.21 7.34
CA TYR A 149 17.77 8.58 7.00
C TYR A 149 17.26 9.60 8.00
N SER A 150 18.08 10.63 8.22
CA SER A 150 17.71 11.81 9.02
C SER A 150 17.29 12.96 8.11
N GLY A 151 16.35 13.78 8.56
CA GLY A 151 15.93 14.99 7.83
C GLY A 151 14.95 14.75 6.69
N ILE A 152 14.38 13.55 6.58
CA ILE A 152 13.35 13.23 5.59
C ILE A 152 12.15 14.14 5.76
N GLY A 153 11.64 14.65 4.65
CA GLY A 153 10.41 15.43 4.62
C GLY A 153 9.18 14.64 5.05
N ASN A 154 8.04 15.34 5.05
CA ASN A 154 6.73 14.70 5.09
C ASN A 154 6.22 14.51 3.65
N TRP A 155 5.32 13.55 3.47
CA TRP A 155 4.55 13.46 2.24
C TRP A 155 3.79 14.78 1.97
N SER A 156 3.94 15.33 0.77
CA SER A 156 3.10 16.40 0.26
C SER A 156 1.98 15.81 -0.59
N LEU A 157 0.74 16.21 -0.28
CA LEU A 157 -0.45 15.91 -1.11
C LEU A 157 -0.70 17.00 -2.16
N ASP A 158 -0.02 18.15 -2.07
CA ASP A 158 -0.06 19.17 -3.11
C ASP A 158 0.94 18.80 -4.21
N VAL A 159 0.40 18.17 -5.26
CA VAL A 159 1.13 17.72 -6.44
C VAL A 159 0.92 18.63 -7.65
N SER A 160 0.23 19.77 -7.47
CA SER A 160 -0.20 20.66 -8.56
C SER A 160 0.96 21.28 -9.36
N ASN A 161 2.12 21.42 -8.72
CA ASN A 161 3.32 22.00 -9.33
C ASN A 161 4.18 20.97 -10.09
N ILE A 162 3.86 19.67 -10.01
CA ILE A 162 4.62 18.61 -10.66
C ILE A 162 4.13 18.46 -12.11
N LYS A 163 5.00 18.79 -13.06
CA LYS A 163 4.70 18.75 -14.52
C LYS A 163 5.47 17.66 -15.27
N HIS A 164 6.11 16.75 -14.55
CA HIS A 164 6.87 15.67 -15.15
C HIS A 164 5.93 14.64 -15.79
N ASP A 165 6.27 14.17 -16.99
CA ASP A 165 5.53 13.10 -17.65
C ASP A 165 6.10 11.75 -17.22
N PHE A 166 5.41 11.12 -16.27
CA PHE A 166 5.78 9.81 -15.73
C PHE A 166 5.32 8.65 -16.63
N LYS A 167 4.72 8.94 -17.79
CA LYS A 167 4.15 7.94 -18.71
C LYS A 167 3.20 6.95 -18.02
N ASN A 168 2.57 7.39 -16.94
CA ASN A 168 1.63 6.56 -16.21
C ASN A 168 0.40 6.28 -17.09
N PRO A 169 -0.20 5.08 -16.99
CA PRO A 169 -1.50 4.82 -17.57
C PRO A 169 -2.54 5.85 -17.11
N SER A 170 -3.53 6.14 -17.96
CA SER A 170 -4.50 7.22 -17.73
C SER A 170 -5.40 7.03 -16.50
N ASP A 171 -5.51 5.80 -16.01
CA ASP A 171 -6.25 5.40 -14.82
C ASP A 171 -5.44 5.57 -13.52
N TYR A 172 -4.14 5.81 -13.61
CA TYR A 172 -3.31 6.20 -12.47
C TYR A 172 -3.21 7.73 -12.39
N ILE A 173 -3.34 8.26 -11.18
CA ILE A 173 -3.13 9.68 -10.91
C ILE A 173 -2.07 9.87 -9.83
N LEU A 174 -1.24 10.90 -9.98
CA LEU A 174 -0.30 11.31 -8.95
C LEU A 174 -1.07 11.86 -7.75
N VAL A 175 -0.83 11.31 -6.56
CA VAL A 175 -1.56 11.68 -5.33
C VAL A 175 -0.67 12.23 -4.22
N ALA A 176 0.62 11.87 -4.21
CA ALA A 176 1.56 12.40 -3.23
C ALA A 176 2.99 12.40 -3.75
N VAL A 177 3.82 13.24 -3.14
CA VAL A 177 5.27 13.27 -3.35
C VAL A 177 5.99 13.29 -2.00
N LEU A 178 7.17 12.67 -1.93
CA LEU A 178 8.06 12.72 -0.79
C LEU A 178 9.47 13.01 -1.27
N ASP A 179 10.09 14.03 -0.68
CA ASP A 179 11.51 14.35 -0.89
C ASP A 179 12.36 13.66 0.18
N ILE A 180 13.42 12.99 -0.27
CA ILE A 180 14.37 12.22 0.55
C ILE A 180 15.69 12.97 0.67
#